data_AF-A0A9Q0DYI9-F1
#
_entry.id   AF-A0A9Q0DYI9-F1
#
_cell.length_a   1.000
_cell.length_b   1.000
_cell.length_c   1.000
_cell.angle_alpha   90.00
_cell.angle_beta   90.00
_cell.angle_gamma   90.00
#
_symmetry.space_group_name_H-M   'P 1'
#
loop_
_entity.id
_entity.type
_entity.pdbx_description
1 polymer ?
#
loop_
_entity_poly.entity_id
_entity_poly.type
_entity_poly.pdbx_seq_one_letter_code
_entity_poly.pdbx_strand_id
1 'polypeptide(L)'
;MSCDLITDVALHEVVDLFRAHNATLSMMMSKAHEFTETVPGQKGKKKTAEQRDFVGVDDSGKRLLFMANEADLEEGLSIRKSIMRKHPRMHIKTGLVDAHLYCLKKSVVDFLAENKSISSVRGELVPYLVRKQFSKAANFQTTKDEDDQGQKQKDGNVNQALKTHGSRLLVAAVTLAHECSCWNDHRGDMSDAYHGGKLRCYVHVMEQGMCYRVNTLAAYIEANRLASKLLEEPAVHPSAVVSERCLIGSDSILGAGCQVAEKTSIKRSTIGISTTVKEKVKVTNSIVMHGVTIEEG
;
A
#
# COMPACT_ATOMS: atom_id res chain seq x y z
N MET A 1 8.39 -1.10 1.96
CA MET A 1 7.54 -0.09 2.65
C MET A 1 7.92 1.26 2.11
N SER A 2 6.96 2.17 2.00
CA SER A 2 7.24 3.56 1.63
C SER A 2 7.45 4.42 2.87
N CYS A 3 8.08 5.59 2.71
CA CYS A 3 8.37 6.53 3.79
C CYS A 3 7.15 7.36 4.24
N ASP A 4 6.06 7.30 3.50
CA ASP A 4 4.81 8.06 3.69
C ASP A 4 3.71 7.22 4.36
N LEU A 5 4.02 6.01 4.85
CA LEU A 5 3.07 5.13 5.51
C LEU A 5 3.07 5.37 7.03
N ILE A 6 1.92 5.75 7.56
CA ILE A 6 1.66 5.81 9.00
C ILE A 6 0.56 4.81 9.33
N THR A 7 0.86 3.81 10.16
CA THR A 7 -0.12 2.77 10.51
C THR A 7 0.10 2.30 11.95
N ASP A 8 -1.01 2.04 12.64
CA ASP A 8 -1.05 1.43 13.98
C ASP A 8 -1.35 -0.08 13.91
N VAL A 9 -1.46 -0.63 12.70
CA VAL A 9 -1.93 -2.00 12.54
C VAL A 9 -0.80 -3.01 12.62
N ALA A 10 -1.14 -4.14 13.23
CA ALA A 10 -0.36 -5.35 13.30
C ALA A 10 0.15 -5.82 11.92
N LEU A 11 1.38 -5.42 11.58
CA LEU A 11 2.03 -5.80 10.31
C LEU A 11 2.19 -7.31 10.14
N HIS A 12 2.19 -8.07 11.24
CA HIS A 12 2.33 -9.52 11.20
C HIS A 12 1.16 -10.19 10.46
N GLU A 13 -0.04 -9.63 10.46
CA GLU A 13 -1.20 -10.20 9.75
C GLU A 13 -0.97 -10.30 8.24
N VAL A 14 -0.30 -9.30 7.66
CA VAL A 14 0.07 -9.28 6.23
C VAL A 14 1.12 -10.35 5.93
N VAL A 15 2.07 -10.52 6.86
CA VAL A 15 3.15 -11.51 6.77
C VAL A 15 2.62 -12.93 6.99
N ASP A 16 1.64 -13.10 7.87
CA ASP A 16 1.03 -14.39 8.17
C ASP A 16 0.19 -14.86 6.99
N LEU A 17 -0.52 -13.96 6.30
CA LEU A 17 -1.16 -14.27 5.02
C LEU A 17 -0.14 -14.70 3.95
N PHE A 18 1.01 -14.01 3.91
CA PHE A 18 2.09 -14.35 2.97
C PHE A 18 2.64 -15.76 3.25
N ARG A 19 2.84 -16.10 4.53
CA ARG A 19 3.37 -17.40 4.98
C ARG A 19 2.35 -18.53 4.84
N ALA A 20 1.13 -18.32 5.32
CA ALA A 20 0.06 -19.33 5.34
C ALA A 20 -0.29 -19.83 3.93
N HIS A 21 -0.33 -18.92 2.95
CA HIS A 21 -0.67 -19.28 1.58
C HIS A 21 0.54 -19.45 0.65
N ASN A 22 1.76 -19.34 1.20
CA ASN A 22 3.01 -19.32 0.42
C ASN A 22 2.89 -18.38 -0.79
N ALA A 23 2.40 -17.15 -0.52
CA ALA A 23 2.04 -16.17 -1.54
C ALA A 23 3.27 -15.69 -2.33
N THR A 24 3.07 -15.29 -3.58
CA THR A 24 4.08 -14.60 -4.38
C THR A 24 4.14 -13.12 -4.03
N LEU A 25 2.97 -12.53 -3.77
CA LEU A 25 2.75 -11.17 -3.34
C LEU A 25 1.68 -11.17 -2.25
N SER A 26 1.96 -10.49 -1.14
CA SER A 26 0.95 -10.06 -0.17
C SER A 26 1.02 -8.55 -0.06
N MET A 27 -0.13 -7.88 -0.03
CA MET A 27 -0.18 -6.42 0.11
C MET A 27 -1.23 -5.99 1.13
N MET A 28 -1.07 -4.78 1.66
CA MET A 28 -2.00 -4.18 2.63
C MET A 28 -2.81 -3.06 1.99
N MET A 29 -4.11 -3.07 2.22
CA MET A 29 -5.03 -2.01 1.80
C MET A 29 -5.87 -1.54 2.97
N SER A 30 -6.06 -0.22 3.07
CA SER A 30 -6.94 0.40 4.04
C SER A 30 -8.19 0.97 3.38
N LYS A 31 -9.23 1.26 4.16
CA LYS A 31 -10.38 2.01 3.65
C LYS A 31 -9.95 3.46 3.40
N ALA A 32 -10.43 4.04 2.31
CA ALA A 32 -10.21 5.45 2.00
C ALA A 32 -10.74 6.33 3.13
N HIS A 33 -9.93 7.30 3.56
CA HIS A 33 -10.34 8.25 4.58
C HIS A 33 -11.11 9.41 3.95
N GLU A 34 -12.23 9.80 4.55
CA GLU A 34 -12.97 10.97 4.11
C GLU A 34 -12.41 12.23 4.77
N PHE A 35 -11.57 12.96 4.04
CA PHE A 35 -11.00 14.22 4.53
C PHE A 35 -12.12 15.26 4.75
N THR A 36 -12.30 15.68 6.02
CA THR A 36 -13.36 16.64 6.42
C THR A 36 -12.95 18.10 6.25
N GLU A 37 -11.65 18.42 6.17
CA GLU A 37 -11.17 19.80 6.16
C GLU A 37 -10.71 20.32 4.79
N THR A 38 -10.80 21.64 4.63
CA THR A 38 -10.40 22.35 3.42
C THR A 38 -8.88 22.52 3.38
N VAL A 39 -8.24 21.94 2.38
CA VAL A 39 -6.82 22.16 2.09
C VAL A 39 -6.57 23.62 1.65
N PRO A 40 -5.48 24.26 2.09
CA PRO A 40 -5.08 25.58 1.62
C PRO A 40 -4.92 25.60 0.09
N GLY A 41 -5.46 26.65 -0.55
CA GLY A 41 -5.28 26.88 -2.00
C GLY A 41 -6.32 26.26 -2.94
N GLN A 42 -7.26 25.43 -2.45
CA GLN A 42 -8.36 24.94 -3.29
C GLN A 42 -9.56 25.91 -3.28
N LYS A 43 -9.62 26.84 -4.24
CA LYS A 43 -10.86 27.55 -4.59
C LYS A 43 -11.63 26.72 -5.61
N GLY A 44 -12.54 25.85 -5.15
CA GLY A 44 -13.45 25.12 -6.04
C GLY A 44 -14.06 23.87 -5.40
N LYS A 45 -15.23 23.45 -5.89
CA LYS A 45 -15.90 22.19 -5.50
C LYS A 45 -14.89 21.03 -5.56
N LYS A 46 -14.85 20.23 -4.48
CA LYS A 46 -14.11 18.95 -4.37
C LYS A 46 -14.08 18.25 -5.73
N LYS A 47 -12.99 18.38 -6.48
CA LYS A 47 -12.67 17.38 -7.48
C LYS A 47 -12.20 16.19 -6.66
N THR A 48 -13.12 15.29 -6.37
CA THR A 48 -12.83 13.92 -5.93
C THR A 48 -12.09 13.22 -7.08
N ALA A 49 -10.87 13.67 -7.35
CA ALA A 49 -9.99 13.20 -8.41
C ALA A 49 -8.78 12.50 -7.80
N GLU A 50 -8.95 11.91 -6.62
CA GLU A 50 -8.15 10.74 -6.30
C GLU A 50 -8.72 9.62 -7.15
N GLN A 51 -8.03 9.38 -8.26
CA GLN A 51 -8.07 8.16 -9.06
C GLN A 51 -8.49 6.96 -8.19
N ARG A 52 -9.70 6.45 -8.40
CA ARG A 52 -10.19 5.34 -7.59
C ARG A 52 -9.54 4.05 -8.03
N ASP A 53 -9.14 3.23 -7.05
CA ASP A 53 -8.67 1.89 -7.33
C ASP A 53 -9.86 0.91 -7.29
N PHE A 54 -9.99 0.11 -8.35
CA PHE A 54 -10.91 -1.00 -8.41
C PHE A 54 -10.19 -2.27 -7.98
N VAL A 55 -10.57 -2.79 -6.81
CA VAL A 55 -9.93 -3.97 -6.21
C VAL A 55 -10.94 -5.11 -6.19
N GLY A 56 -10.69 -6.15 -6.98
CA GLY A 56 -11.49 -7.38 -6.98
C GLY A 56 -10.91 -8.41 -6.02
N VAL A 57 -11.66 -8.76 -4.99
CA VAL A 57 -11.31 -9.79 -4.01
C VAL A 57 -12.24 -11.00 -4.11
N ASP A 58 -11.73 -12.16 -3.71
CA ASP A 58 -12.50 -13.40 -3.59
C ASP A 58 -13.55 -13.34 -2.46
N ASP A 59 -14.42 -14.35 -2.36
CA ASP A 59 -15.46 -14.44 -1.30
C ASP A 59 -14.86 -14.43 0.11
N SER A 60 -13.65 -14.97 0.27
CA SER A 60 -12.90 -14.93 1.53
C SER A 60 -12.34 -13.54 1.87
N GLY A 61 -12.38 -12.59 0.94
CA GLY A 61 -11.86 -11.23 1.08
C GLY A 61 -10.34 -11.08 1.07
N LYS A 62 -9.59 -12.20 1.00
CA LYS A 62 -8.12 -12.23 1.14
C LYS A 62 -7.36 -12.43 -0.17
N ARG A 63 -7.94 -13.10 -1.16
CA ARG A 63 -7.27 -13.37 -2.44
C ARG A 63 -7.53 -12.23 -3.41
N LEU A 64 -6.47 -11.70 -4.01
CA LEU A 64 -6.54 -10.63 -5.00
C LEU A 64 -6.78 -11.24 -6.39
N LEU A 65 -7.89 -10.87 -7.01
CA LEU A 65 -8.32 -11.39 -8.33
C LEU A 65 -8.16 -10.35 -9.43
N PHE A 66 -8.35 -9.07 -9.10
CA PHE A 66 -8.30 -7.96 -10.05
C PHE A 66 -7.83 -6.69 -9.35
N MET A 67 -7.02 -5.88 -10.04
CA MET A 67 -6.64 -4.55 -9.61
C MET A 67 -6.47 -3.67 -10.85
N ALA A 68 -7.15 -2.53 -10.87
CA ALA A 68 -7.01 -1.51 -11.92
C ALA A 68 -7.28 -0.12 -11.34
N ASN A 69 -6.58 0.89 -11.83
CA ASN A 69 -6.84 2.28 -11.52
C ASN A 69 -7.90 2.82 -12.50
N GLU A 70 -8.78 3.70 -12.03
CA GLU A 70 -9.73 4.47 -12.85
C GLU A 70 -9.06 5.18 -14.03
N ALA A 71 -7.84 5.71 -13.87
CA ALA A 71 -7.11 6.38 -14.96
C ALA A 71 -6.67 5.46 -16.09
N ASP A 72 -6.55 4.15 -15.83
CA ASP A 72 -6.16 3.15 -16.83
C ASP A 72 -7.38 2.54 -17.54
N LEU A 73 -8.59 2.95 -17.16
CA LEU A 73 -9.85 2.42 -17.67
C LEU A 73 -10.49 3.44 -18.62
N GLU A 74 -10.77 3.02 -19.85
CA GLU A 74 -11.42 3.85 -20.85
C GLU A 74 -12.96 3.82 -20.68
N GLU A 75 -13.61 2.74 -21.11
CA GLU A 75 -15.08 2.65 -21.15
C GLU A 75 -15.67 1.70 -20.09
N GLY A 76 -14.86 0.84 -19.45
CA GLY A 76 -15.36 -0.07 -18.41
C GLY A 76 -14.37 -1.12 -17.90
N LEU A 77 -14.82 -1.89 -16.90
CA LEU A 77 -14.04 -2.95 -16.25
C LEU A 77 -14.05 -4.24 -17.07
N SER A 78 -12.92 -4.59 -17.69
CA SER A 78 -12.77 -5.83 -18.47
C SER A 78 -12.25 -6.99 -17.61
N ILE A 79 -13.15 -7.87 -17.17
CA ILE A 79 -12.79 -9.05 -16.38
C ILE A 79 -12.69 -10.28 -17.28
N ARG A 80 -11.55 -10.98 -17.22
CA ARG A 80 -11.35 -12.20 -18.02
C ARG A 80 -12.26 -13.32 -17.52
N LYS A 81 -12.97 -13.97 -18.46
CA LYS A 81 -13.79 -15.17 -18.18
C LYS A 81 -13.00 -16.29 -17.49
N SER A 82 -11.69 -16.38 -17.69
CA SER A 82 -10.84 -17.36 -17.00
C SER A 82 -10.76 -17.15 -15.49
N ILE A 83 -10.88 -15.90 -15.02
CA ILE A 83 -10.93 -15.57 -13.59
C ILE A 83 -12.29 -16.03 -13.05
N MET A 84 -13.38 -15.66 -13.71
CA MET A 84 -14.74 -16.01 -13.29
C MET A 84 -15.04 -17.51 -13.29
N ARG A 85 -14.37 -18.29 -14.15
CA ARG A 85 -14.48 -19.76 -14.12
C ARG A 85 -13.86 -20.39 -12.89
N LYS A 86 -12.77 -19.81 -12.34
CA LYS A 86 -12.08 -20.31 -11.14
C LYS A 86 -12.64 -19.71 -9.86
N HIS A 87 -13.04 -18.44 -9.92
CA HIS A 87 -13.64 -17.68 -8.83
C HIS A 87 -14.99 -17.15 -9.29
N PRO A 88 -16.07 -17.94 -9.13
CA PRO A 88 -17.41 -17.55 -9.59
C PRO A 88 -17.99 -16.35 -8.83
N ARG A 89 -17.50 -16.08 -7.62
CA ARG A 89 -17.89 -14.94 -6.79
C ARG A 89 -16.69 -14.01 -6.62
N MET A 90 -16.83 -12.76 -7.03
CA MET A 90 -15.82 -11.72 -6.87
C MET A 90 -16.48 -10.45 -6.36
N HIS A 91 -15.92 -9.88 -5.29
CA HIS A 91 -16.36 -8.63 -4.69
C HIS A 91 -15.44 -7.50 -5.16
N ILE A 92 -16.02 -6.49 -5.83
CA ILE A 92 -15.27 -5.31 -6.28
C ILE A 92 -15.41 -4.21 -5.22
N LYS A 93 -14.29 -3.75 -4.67
CA LYS A 93 -14.20 -2.67 -3.69
C LYS A 93 -13.53 -1.45 -4.34
N THR A 94 -14.15 -0.28 -4.21
CA THR A 94 -13.70 1.00 -4.81
C THR A 94 -13.22 2.03 -3.80
N GLY A 95 -13.51 1.82 -2.52
CA GLY A 95 -13.10 2.70 -1.42
C GLY A 95 -11.87 2.19 -0.69
N LEU A 96 -10.96 1.51 -1.39
CA LEU A 96 -9.70 1.02 -0.81
C LEU A 96 -8.53 1.86 -1.29
N VAL A 97 -7.59 2.11 -0.38
CA VAL A 97 -6.34 2.81 -0.65
C VAL A 97 -5.18 1.85 -0.39
N ASP A 98 -4.20 1.87 -1.28
CA ASP A 98 -2.98 1.08 -1.15
C ASP A 98 -2.02 1.73 -0.15
N ALA A 99 -1.68 0.97 0.91
CA ALA A 99 -0.77 1.39 1.96
C ALA A 99 0.73 1.30 1.56
N HIS A 100 1.08 0.79 0.38
CA HIS A 100 2.47 0.57 -0.06
C HIS A 100 3.32 -0.33 0.87
N LEU A 101 2.62 -1.23 1.55
CA LEU A 101 3.24 -2.35 2.26
C LEU A 101 3.08 -3.61 1.40
N TYR A 102 4.21 -4.11 0.90
CA TYR A 102 4.28 -5.32 0.07
C TYR A 102 5.24 -6.34 0.68
N CYS A 103 4.82 -7.61 0.68
CA CYS A 103 5.68 -8.76 0.89
C CYS A 103 5.81 -9.52 -0.43
N LEU A 104 7.03 -9.62 -0.95
CA LEU A 104 7.35 -10.19 -2.25
C LEU A 104 8.27 -11.39 -2.09
N LYS A 105 8.05 -12.44 -2.89
CA LYS A 105 9.04 -13.52 -3.02
C LYS A 105 10.28 -13.04 -3.76
N LYS A 106 11.45 -13.60 -3.41
CA LYS A 106 12.73 -13.31 -4.08
C LYS A 106 12.66 -13.46 -5.61
N SER A 107 11.96 -14.48 -6.12
CA SER A 107 11.78 -14.68 -7.56
C SER A 107 11.14 -13.49 -8.28
N VAL A 108 10.34 -12.67 -7.58
CA VAL A 108 9.77 -11.45 -8.15
C VAL A 108 10.81 -10.34 -8.23
N VAL A 109 11.72 -10.28 -7.26
CA VAL A 109 12.84 -9.33 -7.27
C VAL A 109 13.82 -9.67 -8.39
N ASP A 110 14.13 -10.95 -8.58
CA ASP A 110 14.96 -11.41 -9.71
C ASP A 110 14.31 -11.04 -11.06
N PHE A 111 12.98 -11.23 -11.17
CA PHE A 111 12.21 -10.78 -12.35
C PHE A 111 12.29 -9.27 -12.60
N LEU A 112 12.25 -8.45 -11.54
CA LEU A 112 12.40 -6.99 -11.65
C LEU A 112 13.82 -6.59 -12.08
N ALA A 113 14.84 -7.32 -11.64
CA ALA A 113 16.22 -7.08 -12.04
C ALA A 113 16.43 -7.34 -13.54
N GLU A 114 15.76 -8.34 -14.10
CA GLU A 114 15.79 -8.66 -15.53
C GLU A 114 14.92 -7.70 -16.38
N ASN A 115 13.79 -7.23 -15.85
CA ASN A 115 12.83 -6.40 -16.57
C ASN A 115 12.85 -4.95 -16.10
N LYS A 116 13.71 -4.14 -16.71
CA LYS A 116 13.84 -2.70 -16.45
C LYS A 116 12.69 -1.83 -16.97
N SER A 117 11.71 -2.42 -17.66
CA SER A 117 10.54 -1.68 -18.15
C SER A 117 9.57 -1.30 -17.05
N ILE A 118 9.72 -1.87 -15.84
CA ILE A 118 8.79 -1.66 -14.72
C ILE A 118 9.25 -0.46 -13.89
N SER A 119 8.45 0.59 -13.88
CA SER A 119 8.72 1.85 -13.17
C SER A 119 8.00 1.93 -11.82
N SER A 120 6.79 1.36 -11.73
CA SER A 120 5.90 1.48 -10.57
C SER A 120 5.45 0.12 -10.05
N VAL A 121 5.70 -0.15 -8.77
CA VAL A 121 5.24 -1.37 -8.10
C VAL A 121 3.71 -1.43 -8.10
N ARG A 122 3.05 -0.35 -7.68
CA ARG A 122 1.57 -0.27 -7.61
C ARG A 122 0.92 -0.32 -8.99
N GLY A 123 1.42 0.50 -9.93
CA GLY A 123 0.76 0.68 -11.23
C GLY A 123 1.00 -0.45 -12.22
N GLU A 124 2.20 -1.05 -12.20
CA GLU A 124 2.59 -1.99 -13.24
C GLU A 124 2.82 -3.40 -12.68
N LEU A 125 3.64 -3.54 -11.63
CA LEU A 125 4.01 -4.86 -11.11
C LEU A 125 2.81 -5.62 -10.51
N VAL A 126 2.04 -4.98 -9.63
CA VAL A 126 0.91 -5.63 -8.95
C VAL A 126 -0.16 -6.08 -9.97
N PRO A 127 -0.68 -5.21 -10.86
CA PRO A 127 -1.62 -5.64 -11.90
C PRO A 127 -1.04 -6.71 -12.84
N TYR A 128 0.26 -6.65 -13.17
CA TYR A 128 0.93 -7.67 -13.98
C TYR A 128 0.90 -9.05 -13.30
N LEU A 129 1.27 -9.14 -12.03
CA LEU A 129 1.29 -10.41 -11.27
C LEU A 129 -0.11 -10.99 -11.13
N VAL A 130 -1.11 -10.16 -10.84
CA VAL A 130 -2.52 -10.57 -10.74
C VAL A 130 -3.04 -11.10 -12.08
N ARG A 131 -2.71 -10.44 -13.21
CA ARG A 131 -3.07 -10.93 -14.54
C ARG A 131 -2.40 -12.27 -14.87
N LYS A 132 -1.14 -12.45 -14.45
CA LYS A 132 -0.38 -13.69 -14.69
C LYS A 132 -0.85 -14.87 -13.82
N GLN A 133 -1.43 -14.63 -12.64
CA GLN A 133 -2.03 -15.67 -11.78
C GLN A 133 -3.08 -16.52 -12.51
N PHE A 134 -3.82 -15.94 -13.46
CA PHE A 134 -4.89 -16.62 -14.19
C PHE A 134 -4.56 -16.88 -15.66
N SER A 135 -3.35 -16.55 -16.09
CA SER A 135 -2.85 -16.93 -17.40
C SER A 135 -2.48 -18.41 -17.36
N LYS A 136 -2.89 -19.17 -18.37
CA LYS A 136 -2.31 -20.51 -18.56
C LYS A 136 -0.81 -20.28 -18.76
N ALA A 137 0.03 -20.96 -17.99
CA ALA A 137 1.45 -21.04 -18.33
C ALA A 137 1.48 -21.50 -19.80
N ALA A 138 2.07 -20.70 -20.68
CA ALA A 138 2.38 -21.21 -22.00
C ALA A 138 3.17 -22.50 -21.75
N ASN A 139 2.67 -23.62 -22.26
CA ASN A 139 3.33 -24.92 -22.17
C ASN A 139 4.73 -24.76 -22.76
N PHE A 140 5.72 -24.49 -21.92
CA PHE A 140 7.10 -24.78 -22.25
C PHE A 140 7.17 -26.30 -22.20
N GLN A 141 7.01 -26.92 -23.36
CA GLN A 141 7.48 -28.29 -23.55
C GLN A 141 8.89 -28.32 -22.97
N THR A 142 9.08 -29.16 -21.95
CA THR A 142 10.39 -29.75 -21.68
C THR A 142 10.86 -30.34 -22.99
N THR A 143 11.70 -29.63 -23.72
CA THR A 143 12.47 -30.18 -24.82
C THR A 143 13.27 -31.32 -24.22
N LYS A 144 12.84 -32.54 -24.52
CA LYS A 144 13.72 -33.70 -24.56
C LYS A 144 14.89 -33.32 -25.46
N ASP A 145 16.08 -33.73 -25.03
CA ASP A 145 17.32 -33.61 -25.79
C ASP A 145 17.12 -34.16 -27.20
N GLU A 146 17.41 -33.34 -28.22
CA GLU A 146 17.81 -33.78 -29.56
C GLU A 146 18.33 -32.55 -30.33
N ASP A 147 19.57 -32.66 -30.80
CA ASP A 147 20.27 -31.71 -31.67
C ASP A 147 19.48 -31.44 -32.97
N ASP A 148 19.42 -30.18 -33.43
CA ASP A 148 20.09 -29.73 -34.67
C ASP A 148 19.65 -28.29 -35.07
N GLN A 149 20.48 -27.68 -35.91
CA GLN A 149 20.63 -26.26 -36.23
C GLN A 149 19.45 -25.57 -36.93
N GLY A 150 19.28 -24.26 -36.68
CA GLY A 150 18.50 -23.37 -37.55
C GLY A 150 18.18 -22.00 -36.95
N GLN A 151 18.93 -20.96 -37.34
CA GLN A 151 18.66 -19.56 -37.02
C GLN A 151 17.35 -19.06 -37.68
N LYS A 152 16.48 -18.39 -36.91
CA LYS A 152 15.90 -17.07 -37.27
C LYS A 152 15.07 -16.42 -36.14
N GLN A 153 15.43 -15.15 -35.89
CA GLN A 153 14.73 -14.02 -35.26
C GLN A 153 14.14 -14.15 -33.85
N LYS A 154 14.82 -13.47 -32.92
CA LYS A 154 14.48 -13.26 -31.51
C LYS A 154 13.47 -12.13 -31.37
N ASP A 155 12.28 -12.46 -30.87
CA ASP A 155 11.46 -11.55 -30.06
C ASP A 155 11.44 -12.05 -28.61
N GLY A 156 11.61 -11.12 -27.67
CA GLY A 156 12.05 -11.36 -26.30
C GLY A 156 11.18 -12.32 -25.49
N ASN A 157 11.81 -13.38 -25.00
CA ASN A 157 11.26 -14.37 -24.07
C ASN A 157 11.13 -13.79 -22.64
N VAL A 158 10.27 -12.78 -22.45
CA VAL A 158 10.00 -12.13 -21.14
C VAL A 158 9.29 -13.07 -20.14
N ASN A 159 8.77 -14.21 -20.60
CA ASN A 159 8.03 -15.17 -19.78
C ASN A 159 8.90 -16.20 -19.05
N GLN A 160 10.21 -16.23 -19.28
CA GLN A 160 11.11 -17.25 -18.71
C GLN A 160 11.62 -16.91 -17.30
N ALA A 161 11.43 -15.66 -16.87
CA ALA A 161 12.06 -15.05 -15.71
C ALA A 161 11.40 -15.34 -14.34
N LEU A 162 10.11 -15.75 -14.30
CA LEU A 162 9.47 -16.22 -13.06
C LEU A 162 9.72 -17.73 -12.82
N LYS A 163 10.93 -18.20 -13.09
CA LYS A 163 11.37 -19.50 -12.58
C LYS A 163 11.77 -19.30 -11.12
N THR A 164 11.05 -19.95 -10.22
CA THR A 164 11.41 -20.08 -8.81
C THR A 164 12.84 -20.61 -8.70
N HIS A 165 13.80 -19.73 -8.41
CA HIS A 165 15.13 -20.10 -7.93
C HIS A 165 15.04 -20.60 -6.48
N GLY A 166 14.26 -21.65 -6.27
CA GLY A 166 14.33 -22.48 -5.07
C GLY A 166 15.22 -23.68 -5.35
N SER A 167 15.93 -24.19 -4.34
CA SER A 167 16.57 -25.49 -4.47
C SER A 167 15.52 -26.52 -4.92
N ARG A 168 15.85 -27.34 -5.93
CA ARG A 168 14.94 -28.34 -6.52
C ARG A 168 14.29 -29.23 -5.47
N LEU A 169 15.02 -29.50 -4.38
CA LEU A 169 14.56 -30.21 -3.18
C LEU A 169 13.43 -29.50 -2.45
N LEU A 170 13.51 -28.18 -2.25
CA LEU A 170 12.52 -27.41 -1.50
C LEU A 170 11.22 -27.26 -2.30
N VAL A 171 11.31 -27.11 -3.62
CA VAL A 171 10.14 -27.13 -4.50
C VAL A 171 9.47 -28.51 -4.47
N ALA A 172 10.24 -29.60 -4.56
CA ALA A 172 9.70 -30.96 -4.49
C ALA A 172 9.03 -31.26 -3.13
N ALA A 173 9.64 -30.86 -2.02
CA ALA A 173 9.08 -31.04 -0.69
C ALA A 173 7.77 -30.25 -0.49
N VAL A 174 7.67 -29.03 -1.02
CA VAL A 174 6.43 -28.22 -0.96
C VAL A 174 5.32 -28.83 -1.81
N THR A 175 5.63 -29.35 -3.00
CA THR A 175 4.65 -30.05 -3.83
C THR A 175 4.16 -31.32 -3.15
N LEU A 176 5.07 -32.14 -2.60
CA LEU A 176 4.72 -33.35 -1.85
C LEU A 176 3.85 -33.02 -0.63
N ALA A 177 4.20 -31.99 0.14
CA ALA A 177 3.40 -31.55 1.29
C ALA A 177 1.99 -31.08 0.88
N HIS A 178 1.83 -30.51 -0.31
CA HIS A 178 0.51 -30.14 -0.84
C HIS A 178 -0.29 -31.35 -1.30
N GLU A 179 0.33 -32.32 -1.97
CA GLU A 179 -0.31 -33.58 -2.38
C GLU A 179 -0.76 -34.41 -1.16
N CYS A 180 0.00 -34.37 -0.07
CA CYS A 180 -0.35 -35.05 1.18
C CYS A 180 -1.32 -34.25 2.07
N SER A 181 -1.66 -33.01 1.70
CA SER A 181 -2.57 -32.16 2.48
C SER A 181 -4.00 -32.24 1.94
N CYS A 182 -4.97 -32.44 2.84
CA CYS A 182 -6.39 -32.41 2.48
C CYS A 182 -6.95 -30.97 2.37
N TRP A 183 -6.11 -29.95 2.50
CA TRP A 183 -6.55 -28.56 2.44
C TRP A 183 -6.83 -28.12 1.01
N ASN A 184 -8.00 -27.54 0.79
CA ASN A 184 -8.39 -26.98 -0.49
C ASN A 184 -8.89 -25.54 -0.31
N ASP A 185 -8.48 -24.63 -1.21
CA ASP A 185 -8.81 -23.20 -1.15
C ASP A 185 -10.14 -22.85 -1.86
N HIS A 186 -10.74 -23.83 -2.53
CA HIS A 186 -11.98 -23.68 -3.26
C HIS A 186 -13.03 -24.69 -2.78
N ARG A 187 -14.30 -24.42 -3.15
CA ARG A 187 -15.44 -25.25 -2.79
C ARG A 187 -16.16 -25.71 -4.05
N GLY A 188 -16.13 -27.01 -4.31
CA GLY A 188 -16.99 -27.66 -5.29
C GLY A 188 -16.33 -28.06 -6.61
N ASP A 189 -15.05 -27.77 -6.83
CA ASP A 189 -14.28 -28.36 -7.92
C ASP A 189 -13.27 -29.39 -7.42
N MET A 190 -13.09 -30.46 -8.19
CA MET A 190 -12.13 -31.54 -7.93
C MET A 190 -10.70 -31.15 -8.34
N SER A 191 -10.40 -29.85 -8.42
CA SER A 191 -9.07 -29.38 -8.81
C SER A 191 -8.13 -29.32 -7.61
N ASP A 192 -6.82 -29.35 -7.85
CA ASP A 192 -5.85 -29.23 -6.78
C ASP A 192 -5.93 -27.86 -6.08
N ALA A 193 -5.41 -27.78 -4.86
CA ALA A 193 -5.29 -26.52 -4.13
C ALA A 193 -4.63 -25.44 -5.01
N TYR A 194 -5.20 -24.23 -4.98
CA TYR A 194 -4.80 -23.08 -5.77
C TYR A 194 -4.93 -23.27 -7.30
N HIS A 195 -5.68 -24.29 -7.76
CA HIS A 195 -5.84 -24.65 -9.17
C HIS A 195 -4.50 -24.84 -9.91
N GLY A 196 -3.49 -25.39 -9.23
CA GLY A 196 -2.13 -25.58 -9.75
C GLY A 196 -1.37 -24.27 -10.02
N GLY A 197 -1.87 -23.13 -9.54
CA GLY A 197 -1.28 -21.82 -9.76
C GLY A 197 0.01 -21.63 -8.98
N LYS A 198 1.13 -21.42 -9.70
CA LYS A 198 2.42 -21.07 -9.08
C LYS A 198 2.43 -19.66 -8.50
N LEU A 199 1.69 -18.74 -9.13
CA LEU A 199 1.58 -17.35 -8.73
C LEU A 199 0.34 -17.13 -7.88
N ARG A 200 0.55 -16.48 -6.74
CA ARG A 200 -0.48 -16.29 -5.71
C ARG A 200 -0.40 -14.86 -5.18
N CYS A 201 -1.44 -14.07 -5.42
CA CYS A 201 -1.52 -12.70 -4.92
C CYS A 201 -2.60 -12.60 -3.82
N TYR A 202 -2.22 -12.06 -2.68
CA TYR A 202 -3.09 -11.85 -1.53
C TYR A 202 -3.13 -10.39 -1.13
N VAL A 203 -4.25 -9.99 -0.57
CA VAL A 203 -4.47 -8.67 -0.01
C VAL A 203 -5.04 -8.81 1.40
N HIS A 204 -4.46 -8.07 2.33
CA HIS A 204 -5.01 -7.85 3.64
C HIS A 204 -5.78 -6.53 3.61
N VAL A 205 -7.11 -6.60 3.71
CA VAL A 205 -7.96 -5.42 3.81
C VAL A 205 -8.17 -5.13 5.29
N MET A 206 -7.68 -3.99 5.74
CA MET A 206 -7.76 -3.57 7.13
C MET A 206 -9.18 -3.12 7.45
N GLU A 207 -9.77 -3.71 8.49
CA GLU A 207 -11.12 -3.34 8.93
C GLU A 207 -11.11 -2.33 10.07
N GLN A 208 -10.12 -2.42 10.95
CA GLN A 208 -9.95 -1.62 12.16
C GLN A 208 -8.51 -1.11 12.26
N GLY A 209 -8.35 0.02 12.94
CA GLY A 209 -7.07 0.70 13.09
C GLY A 209 -6.88 1.86 12.11
N MET A 210 -5.85 2.66 12.36
CA MET A 210 -5.50 3.82 11.55
C MET A 210 -4.41 3.43 10.55
N CYS A 211 -4.61 3.79 9.29
CA CYS A 211 -3.61 3.62 8.23
C CYS A 211 -3.71 4.79 7.26
N TYR A 212 -2.78 5.72 7.38
CA TYR A 212 -2.68 6.91 6.56
C TYR A 212 -1.56 6.79 5.55
N ARG A 213 -1.91 7.13 4.32
CA ARG A 213 -0.99 7.29 3.21
C ARG A 213 -0.73 8.78 3.00
N VAL A 214 0.41 9.27 3.47
CA VAL A 214 0.69 10.71 3.55
C VAL A 214 1.36 11.22 2.27
N ASN A 215 0.70 11.03 1.12
CA ASN A 215 1.18 11.51 -0.18
C ASN A 215 0.44 12.76 -0.68
N THR A 216 -0.70 13.10 -0.07
CA THR A 216 -1.47 14.31 -0.40
C THR A 216 -1.42 15.33 0.73
N LEU A 217 -1.59 16.61 0.40
CA LEU A 217 -1.65 17.68 1.41
C LEU A 217 -2.80 17.47 2.41
N ALA A 218 -3.94 16.93 1.95
CA ALA A 218 -5.07 16.63 2.81
C ALA A 218 -4.71 15.54 3.83
N ALA A 219 -4.09 14.45 3.37
CA ALA A 219 -3.61 13.39 4.25
C ALA A 219 -2.52 13.87 5.22
N TYR A 220 -1.65 14.78 4.79
CA TYR A 220 -0.63 15.37 5.65
C TYR A 220 -1.23 16.23 6.77
N ILE A 221 -2.23 17.06 6.47
CA ILE A 221 -2.90 17.88 7.48
C ILE A 221 -3.62 17.00 8.49
N GLU A 222 -4.33 15.98 8.02
CA GLU A 222 -5.08 15.08 8.90
C GLU A 222 -4.15 14.23 9.78
N ALA A 223 -3.07 13.69 9.20
CA ALA A 223 -2.09 12.93 9.96
C ALA A 223 -1.48 13.75 11.10
N ASN A 224 -1.12 15.02 10.85
CA ASN A 224 -0.61 15.92 11.90
C ASN A 224 -1.66 16.26 12.96
N ARG A 225 -2.94 16.35 12.58
CA ARG A 225 -4.02 16.56 13.55
C ARG A 225 -4.20 15.35 14.48
N LEU A 226 -4.01 14.15 13.96
CA LEU A 226 -4.07 12.91 14.74
C LEU A 226 -2.76 12.62 15.48
N ALA A 227 -1.65 13.29 15.13
CA ALA A 227 -0.37 13.09 15.77
C ALA A 227 -0.41 13.26 17.29
N SER A 228 -1.24 14.17 17.82
CA SER A 228 -1.40 14.36 19.28
C SER A 228 -2.09 13.19 19.98
N LYS A 229 -2.82 12.35 19.24
CA LYS A 229 -3.41 11.10 19.75
C LYS A 229 -2.51 9.89 19.52
N LEU A 230 -1.66 9.94 18.49
CA LEU A 230 -0.78 8.84 18.10
C LEU A 230 0.54 8.85 18.88
N LEU A 231 1.05 10.04 19.17
CA LEU A 231 2.24 10.21 19.98
C LEU A 231 1.76 10.35 21.43
N GLU A 232 2.02 9.34 22.25
CA GLU A 232 1.85 9.39 23.72
C GLU A 232 2.84 10.37 24.39
N GLU A 233 3.44 11.27 23.63
CA GLU A 233 4.34 12.31 24.10
C GLU A 233 3.54 13.53 24.57
N PRO A 234 4.07 14.28 25.55
CA PRO A 234 3.43 15.51 26.00
C PRO A 234 3.30 16.47 24.81
N ALA A 235 2.08 17.00 24.62
CA ALA A 235 1.77 17.95 23.55
C ALA A 235 2.72 19.17 23.55
N VAL A 236 3.28 19.52 24.71
CA VAL A 236 4.34 20.53 24.83
C VAL A 236 5.63 19.84 25.24
N HIS A 237 6.66 19.94 24.40
CA HIS A 237 7.98 19.43 24.73
C HIS A 237 8.58 20.21 25.91
N PRO A 238 9.22 19.55 26.91
CA PRO A 238 9.72 20.19 28.13
C PRO A 238 10.80 21.26 27.90
N SER A 239 11.48 21.25 26.75
CA SER A 239 12.46 22.28 26.38
C SER A 239 11.85 23.51 25.69
N ALA A 240 10.54 23.56 25.48
CA ALA A 240 9.87 24.72 24.93
C ALA A 240 9.75 25.83 25.98
N VAL A 241 10.16 27.04 25.62
CA VAL A 241 10.04 28.23 26.46
C VAL A 241 8.73 28.93 26.13
N VAL A 242 7.75 28.77 27.01
CA VAL A 242 6.41 29.34 26.85
C VAL A 242 6.22 30.47 27.86
N SER A 243 5.83 31.66 27.37
CA SER A 243 5.49 32.80 28.23
C SER A 243 4.16 32.61 28.96
N GLU A 244 4.03 33.15 30.18
CA GLU A 244 2.89 32.97 31.10
C GLU A 244 1.53 33.47 30.55
N ARG A 245 1.54 34.38 29.56
CA ARG A 245 0.33 34.95 28.94
C ARG A 245 -0.05 34.29 27.61
N CYS A 246 0.51 33.12 27.29
CA CYS A 246 0.21 32.37 26.08
C CYS A 246 -1.04 31.47 26.27
N LEU A 247 -1.89 31.40 25.23
CA LEU A 247 -3.02 30.48 25.18
C LEU A 247 -2.71 29.31 24.23
N ILE A 248 -2.38 28.14 24.77
CA ILE A 248 -2.14 26.91 24.00
C ILE A 248 -3.36 26.01 24.10
N GLY A 249 -3.92 25.60 22.96
CA GLY A 249 -4.98 24.60 22.91
C GLY A 249 -4.44 23.18 23.17
N SER A 250 -5.26 22.31 23.77
CA SER A 250 -4.94 20.89 24.03
C SER A 250 -4.57 20.09 22.78
N ASP A 251 -5.08 20.52 21.62
CA ASP A 251 -4.90 19.84 20.34
C ASP A 251 -3.69 20.38 19.56
N SER A 252 -2.85 21.21 20.19
CA SER A 252 -1.67 21.82 19.58
C SER A 252 -0.40 21.12 20.08
N ILE A 253 0.57 20.94 19.19
CA ILE A 253 1.86 20.32 19.50
C ILE A 253 2.97 21.37 19.41
N LEU A 254 3.84 21.46 20.41
CA LEU A 254 5.02 22.32 20.41
C LEU A 254 6.30 21.49 20.43
N GLY A 255 7.12 21.65 19.40
CA GLY A 255 8.42 21.01 19.26
C GLY A 255 9.48 21.52 20.25
N ALA A 256 10.56 20.77 20.38
CA ALA A 256 11.69 21.08 21.25
C ALA A 256 12.32 22.45 20.93
N GLY A 257 12.72 23.20 21.96
CA GLY A 257 13.41 24.49 21.80
C GLY A 257 12.57 25.59 21.17
N CYS A 258 11.24 25.42 21.08
CA CYS A 258 10.34 26.47 20.60
C CYS A 258 10.30 27.63 21.60
N GLN A 259 10.33 28.87 21.09
CA GLN A 259 10.22 30.09 21.89
C GLN A 259 8.88 30.77 21.56
N VAL A 260 8.00 30.89 22.54
CA VAL A 260 6.66 31.48 22.35
C VAL A 260 6.51 32.73 23.21
N ALA A 261 6.40 33.89 22.55
CA ALA A 261 6.30 35.19 23.19
C ALA A 261 4.90 35.51 23.73
N GLU A 262 4.76 36.67 24.37
CA GLU A 262 3.53 37.12 25.03
C GLU A 262 2.35 37.34 24.06
N LYS A 263 1.13 37.21 24.60
CA LYS A 263 -0.15 37.48 23.89
C LYS A 263 -0.37 36.62 22.63
N THR A 264 0.31 35.49 22.53
CA THR A 264 0.15 34.54 21.43
C THR A 264 -0.95 33.52 21.73
N SER A 265 -1.66 33.06 20.70
CA SER A 265 -2.70 32.04 20.81
C SER A 265 -2.52 30.98 19.74
N ILE A 266 -2.28 29.73 20.16
CA ILE A 266 -2.00 28.59 19.28
C ILE A 266 -3.10 27.53 19.47
N LYS A 267 -3.96 27.35 18.47
CA LYS A 267 -5.07 26.38 18.52
C LYS A 267 -5.01 25.41 17.34
N ARG A 268 -5.14 24.10 17.62
CA ARG A 268 -5.15 23.02 16.61
C ARG A 268 -3.99 23.15 15.62
N SER A 269 -2.81 23.49 16.13
CA SER A 269 -1.65 23.76 15.28
C SER A 269 -0.44 22.96 15.76
N THR A 270 0.37 22.50 14.80
CA THR A 270 1.63 21.79 15.09
C THR A 270 2.78 22.74 14.82
N ILE A 271 3.59 23.02 15.84
CA ILE A 271 4.76 23.89 15.75
C ILE A 271 6.02 23.04 15.82
N GLY A 272 6.89 23.21 14.82
CA GLY A 272 8.15 22.50 14.71
C GLY A 272 9.18 22.88 15.78
N ILE A 273 10.23 22.05 15.84
CA ILE A 273 11.46 22.25 16.63
C ILE A 273 12.15 23.59 16.29
N SER A 274 12.68 24.25 17.31
CA SER A 274 13.46 25.50 17.22
C SER A 274 12.74 26.64 16.49
N THR A 275 11.42 26.71 16.62
CA THR A 275 10.60 27.78 16.04
C THR A 275 10.46 28.93 17.02
N THR A 276 10.56 30.17 16.53
CA THR A 276 10.41 31.39 17.33
C THR A 276 9.12 32.10 16.93
N VAL A 277 8.20 32.27 17.88
CA VAL A 277 6.92 32.97 17.69
C VAL A 277 6.95 34.27 18.49
N LYS A 278 6.94 35.41 17.80
CA LYS A 278 6.96 36.75 18.43
C LYS A 278 5.59 37.15 18.98
N GLU A 279 5.51 38.35 19.55
CA GLU A 279 4.34 38.81 20.30
C GLU A 279 3.08 38.97 19.43
N LYS A 280 1.90 38.82 20.07
CA LYS A 280 0.55 39.06 19.50
C LYS A 280 0.09 38.11 18.38
N VAL A 281 0.89 37.13 17.99
CA VAL A 281 0.58 36.18 16.92
C VAL A 281 -0.56 35.21 17.27
N LYS A 282 -1.51 35.03 16.34
CA LYS A 282 -2.55 33.99 16.40
C LYS A 282 -2.32 32.92 15.34
N VAL A 283 -2.08 31.68 15.76
CA VAL A 283 -1.88 30.51 14.88
C VAL A 283 -3.03 29.54 15.09
N THR A 284 -3.82 29.31 14.04
CA THR A 284 -4.98 28.41 14.09
C THR A 284 -4.99 27.45 12.91
N ASN A 285 -5.26 26.16 13.15
CA ASN A 285 -5.32 25.11 12.12
C ASN A 285 -4.12 25.13 11.16
N SER A 286 -2.90 25.29 11.70
CA SER A 286 -1.70 25.49 10.88
C SER A 286 -0.58 24.53 11.28
N ILE A 287 0.27 24.21 10.31
CA ILE A 287 1.48 23.40 10.53
C ILE A 287 2.68 24.29 10.24
N VAL A 288 3.47 24.57 11.27
CA VAL A 288 4.68 25.37 11.18
C VAL A 288 5.86 24.42 11.25
N MET A 289 6.71 24.46 10.22
CA MET A 289 7.89 23.59 10.12
C MET A 289 9.00 24.00 11.10
N HIS A 290 10.08 23.23 11.13
CA HIS A 290 11.24 23.47 12.01
C HIS A 290 12.02 24.73 11.63
N GLY A 291 12.55 25.43 12.63
CA GLY A 291 13.45 26.58 12.44
C GLY A 291 12.78 27.83 11.87
N VAL A 292 11.45 27.94 11.97
CA VAL A 292 10.71 29.09 11.44
C VAL A 292 10.70 30.23 12.47
N THR A 293 10.79 31.47 12.00
CA THR A 293 10.56 32.65 12.84
C THR A 293 9.29 33.34 12.37
N ILE A 294 8.28 33.42 13.24
CA ILE A 294 7.04 34.15 13.00
C ILE A 294 7.18 35.53 13.65
N GLU A 295 7.22 36.55 12.80
CA GLU A 295 7.31 37.95 13.20
C GLU A 295 6.01 38.45 13.87
N GLU A 296 6.09 39.63 14.50
CA GLU A 296 4.95 40.23 15.22
C GLU A 296 3.77 40.53 14.29
N GLY A 297 2.55 40.25 14.77
CA GLY A 297 1.31 40.48 14.01
C GLY A 297 0.04 40.17 14.79
#